data_AF-A0A951TPS5-F1
#
_entry.id   AF-A0A951TPS5-F1
#
_cell.length_a   1.000
_cell.length_b   1.000
_cell.length_c   1.000
_cell.angle_alpha   90.00
_cell.angle_beta   90.00
_cell.angle_gamma   90.00
#
_symmetry.space_group_name_H-M   'P 1'
#
loop_
_entity.id
_entity.type
_entity.pdbx_description
1 polymer ?
#
loop_
_entity_poly.entity_id
_entity_poly.type
_entity_poly.pdbx_seq_one_letter_code
_entity_poly.pdbx_strand_id
1 'polypeptide(L)' 'YQFSLATWRGVGGSGDPIDNSAEEQLYRAKLLYNRSGAGQWPSCGRRLFT' A
#
# COMPACT_ATOMS: atom_id res chain seq x y z
N TYR A 1 -6.48 1.87 1.07
CA TYR A 1 -5.82 0.62 0.62
C TYR A 1 -5.93 -0.41 1.72
N GLN A 2 -6.13 -1.69 1.41
CA GLN A 2 -6.21 -2.72 2.45
C GLN A 2 -4.80 -3.23 2.81
N PHE A 3 -4.06 -2.44 3.59
CA PHE A 3 -2.75 -2.87 4.10
C PHE A 3 -2.91 -3.83 5.28
N SER A 4 -2.06 -4.85 5.35
CA SER A 4 -1.74 -5.49 6.63
C SER A 4 -0.77 -4.59 7.42
N LEU A 5 -0.79 -4.67 8.76
CA LEU A 5 0.16 -3.92 9.59
C LEU A 5 1.63 -4.27 9.28
N ALA A 6 1.91 -5.53 8.96
CA ALA A 6 3.25 -5.97 8.58
C ALA A 6 3.71 -5.32 7.26
N THR A 7 2.83 -5.30 6.25
CA THR A 7 3.11 -4.67 4.96
C THR A 7 3.29 -3.16 5.11
N TRP A 8 2.41 -2.50 5.88
CA TRP A 8 2.47 -1.06 6.17
C TRP A 8 3.82 -0.65 6.75
N ARG A 9 4.24 -1.32 7.82
CA ARG A 9 5.55 -1.10 8.45
C ARG A 9 6.70 -1.44 7.50
N GLY A 10 6.54 -2.48 6.68
CA GLY A 10 7.52 -2.89 5.68
C GLY A 10 7.78 -1.88 4.56
N VAL A 11 6.88 -0.89 4.37
CA VAL A 11 7.07 0.25 3.44
C VAL A 11 7.24 1.58 4.18
N GLY A 12 7.58 1.53 5.47
CA GLY A 12 7.92 2.71 6.28
C GLY A 12 6.72 3.45 6.87
N GLY A 13 5.54 2.83 6.87
CA GLY A 13 4.36 3.37 7.56
C GLY A 13 4.44 3.16 9.08
N SER A 14 3.93 4.14 9.83
CA SER A 14 3.79 4.09 11.29
C SER A 14 2.32 4.14 11.71
N GLY A 15 2.01 3.68 12.92
CA GLY A 15 0.62 3.63 13.42
C GLY A 15 -0.27 2.67 12.62
N ASP A 16 -1.58 2.90 12.64
CA ASP A 16 -2.56 2.15 11.86
C ASP A 16 -2.77 2.81 10.49
N PRO A 17 -2.71 2.05 9.37
CA PRO A 17 -3.02 2.58 8.04
C PRO A 17 -4.34 3.34 7.94
N ILE A 18 -5.37 2.94 8.69
CA ILE A 18 -6.70 3.56 8.61
C ILE A 18 -6.75 4.97 9.20
N ASP A 19 -5.84 5.26 10.13
CA ASP A 19 -5.71 6.57 10.78
C ASP A 19 -4.89 7.56 9.94
N ASN A 20 -4.24 7.07 8.88
CA ASN A 20 -3.41 7.88 8.00
C ASN A 20 -4.22 8.38 6.78
N SER A 21 -3.82 9.54 6.24
CA SER A 21 -4.51 10.16 5.10
C SER A 21 -4.52 9.27 3.85
N ALA A 22 -5.47 9.52 2.97
CA ALA A 22 -5.58 8.77 1.71
C ALA A 22 -4.32 8.93 0.84
N GLU A 23 -3.70 10.12 0.86
CA GLU A 23 -2.45 10.43 0.15
C GLU A 23 -1.29 9.60 0.68
N GLU A 24 -1.17 9.48 2.01
CA GLU A 24 -0.13 8.68 2.64
C GLU A 24 -0.33 7.20 2.31
N GLN A 25 -1.56 6.69 2.40
CA GLN A 25 -1.85 5.32 2.00
C GLN A 25 -1.54 5.07 0.51
N LEU A 26 -1.84 6.03 -0.37
CA LEU A 26 -1.50 5.97 -1.80
C LEU A 26 0.01 5.98 -2.02
N TYR A 27 0.74 6.84 -1.32
CA TYR A 27 2.20 6.91 -1.39
C TYR A 27 2.83 5.58 -1.00
N ARG A 28 2.41 4.99 0.13
CA ARG A 28 2.86 3.67 0.56
C ARG A 28 2.47 2.57 -0.42
N ALA A 29 1.30 2.67 -1.06
CA ALA A 29 0.87 1.70 -2.05
C ALA A 29 1.74 1.74 -3.32
N LYS A 30 2.13 2.95 -3.77
CA LYS A 30 3.11 3.14 -4.86
C LYS A 30 4.46 2.53 -4.51
N LEU A 31 4.96 2.77 -3.29
CA LEU A 31 6.21 2.17 -2.82
C LEU A 31 6.15 0.64 -2.81
N LEU A 32 5.06 0.07 -2.28
CA LEU A 32 4.87 -1.38 -2.25
C LEU A 32 4.82 -1.97 -3.66
N TYR A 33 4.10 -1.32 -4.57
CA TYR A 33 4.00 -1.76 -5.96
C TYR A 33 5.34 -1.72 -6.68
N ASN A 34 6.12 -0.65 -6.52
CA ASN A 34 7.46 -0.55 -7.10
C ASN A 34 8.41 -1.63 -6.55
N ARG A 35 8.24 -2.03 -5.28
CA ARG A 35 9.08 -3.06 -4.64
C ARG A 35 8.66 -4.50 -5.00
N SER A 36 7.35 -4.77 -5.00
CA SER A 36 6.81 -6.14 -4.98
C SER A 36 5.84 -6.44 -6.13
N GLY A 37 5.64 -5.48 -7.03
CA GLY A 37 4.69 -5.57 -8.14
C GLY A 37 3.22 -5.59 -7.69
N ALA A 38 2.35 -5.98 -8.61
CA ALA A 38 0.90 -5.98 -8.42
C ALA A 38 0.38 -7.09 -7.46
N GLY A 39 1.24 -8.04 -7.05
CA GLY A 39 0.82 -9.26 -6.33
C GLY A 39 0.16 -9.03 -4.96
N GLN A 40 0.34 -7.85 -4.38
CA GLN A 40 -0.27 -7.46 -3.10
C GLN A 40 -1.78 -7.17 -3.22
N TRP A 41 -2.26 -6.97 -4.45
CA TRP A 41 -3.67 -6.78 -4.76
C TRP A 41 -4.04 -7.64 -5.98
N PRO A 42 -4.25 -8.96 -5.84
CA PRO A 42 -4.43 -9.85 -6.98
C PRO A 42 -5.62 -9.47 -7.89
N SER A 43 -6.69 -8.91 -7.34
CA SER A 43 -7.89 -8.52 -8.11
C SER A 43 -7.87 -7.06 -8.60
N CYS A 44 -7.22 -6.16 -7.86
CA CYS A 44 -7.29 -4.71 -8.09
C CYS A 44 -5.93 -4.09 -8.43
N GLY A 45 -4.83 -4.80 -8.20
CA GLY A 45 -3.45 -4.32 -8.32
C GLY A 45 -3.06 -3.93 -9.73
N ARG A 46 -3.62 -4.60 -10.75
CA ARG A 46 -3.44 -4.21 -12.15
C ARG A 46 -4.08 -2.85 -12.49
N ARG A 47 -4.96 -2.33 -11.64
CA ARG A 47 -5.69 -1.07 -11.81
C ARG A 47 -5.26 0.03 -10.85
N LEU A 48 -4.26 -0.21 -9.99
CA LEU A 48 -3.91 0.73 -8.92
C LEU A 48 -3.22 2.01 -9.42
N PHE A 49 -2.64 2.00 -10.63
CA PHE A 49 -1.89 3.12 -11.18
C PHE A 49 -2.17 3.37 -12.68
N THR A 50 -3.31 2.87 -13.17
CA THR A 50 -3.85 3.14 -14.51
C THR A 50 -4.97 4.14 -14.44
#